data_AF-A0A6L8UCJ9-F1
#
_entry.id   AF-A0A6L8UCJ9-F1
#
_cell.length_a   1.000
_cell.length_b   1.000
_cell.length_c   1.000
_cell.angle_alpha   90.00
_cell.angle_beta   90.00
_cell.angle_gamma   90.00
#
_symmetry.space_group_name_H-M   'P 1'
#
loop_
_entity.id
_entity.type
_entity.pdbx_description
1 polymer ?
#
loop_
_entity_poly.entity_id
_entity_poly.type
_entity_poly.pdbx_seq_one_letter_code
_entity_poly.pdbx_strand_id
1 'polypeptide(L)'
;MQKKIIILILLFTSYSFVLYSNSPESDANTMNRHFNGPLKTNPNNPNYFIDNSGKAIYLTGSHTWANFQEIGIDTTKRFDYENYLKMMEECHHNFMRLWMFENSAFASWTPDTIFWHPNIYQRSGKGKAGDGGTKFDLTRFNQYYFDRLRQRIIQAGNRGIYVSVMLFQGWSLDKTGISDPWRAHPWNKNNNINGIGARDSVADNNSLATIHSMRNPKLLEIQEQYIKKVIETVNDLDNVLYEVSNEGGDHDWQEWVINLIREYEKSKNKQHAIGYTTPSQLGHLNKNLYESSADWVSPTMEPLRWAYPGTKYMENYMDDPPANKFGKINILDTDHLWGHGGNWKWVWKSFTRGYNPIFMDPWQPIEYHSDERVSWVFTGGVSKDNRDYPDWHFVRTNMGYARKIADSVNLIDLFPEPDIASTGYCLTDKKNVFIVYLPNGGDVTINMLSCDINANYYIEWFFPILNRSMKINTPVKGGGYKNFTLPFTGDGVLILIKN
;
A
#
# COMPACT_ATOMS: atom_id res chain seq x y z
N MET A 1 -70.03 15.67 -21.86
CA MET A 1 -68.95 16.25 -21.04
C MET A 1 -68.29 15.12 -20.24
N GLN A 2 -67.15 14.63 -20.71
CA GLN A 2 -66.37 13.56 -20.08
C GLN A 2 -65.57 14.14 -18.89
N LYS A 3 -65.73 13.55 -17.70
CA LYS A 3 -64.82 13.77 -16.57
C LYS A 3 -63.59 12.88 -16.76
N LYS A 4 -62.42 13.49 -16.95
CA LYS A 4 -61.12 12.80 -16.98
C LYS A 4 -60.76 12.36 -15.54
N ILE A 5 -60.60 11.06 -15.33
CA ILE A 5 -59.93 10.49 -14.16
C ILE A 5 -58.45 10.44 -14.51
N ILE A 6 -57.62 11.18 -13.79
CA ILE A 6 -56.16 11.12 -13.89
C ILE A 6 -55.70 10.01 -12.95
N ILE A 7 -55.22 8.90 -13.50
CA ILE A 7 -54.52 7.84 -12.77
C ILE A 7 -53.06 8.28 -12.64
N LEU A 8 -52.62 8.54 -11.41
CA LEU A 8 -51.24 8.84 -11.08
C LEU A 8 -50.45 7.51 -11.06
N ILE A 9 -49.68 7.25 -12.12
CA ILE A 9 -48.75 6.12 -12.17
C ILE A 9 -47.50 6.51 -11.38
N LEU A 10 -47.36 5.97 -10.16
CA LEU A 10 -46.13 5.98 -9.39
C LEU A 10 -45.11 5.05 -10.07
N LEU A 11 -44.19 5.62 -10.82
CA LEU A 11 -43.00 4.93 -11.33
C LEU A 11 -42.06 4.65 -10.15
N PHE A 12 -42.13 3.44 -9.59
CA PHE A 12 -41.05 2.91 -8.76
C PHE A 12 -39.86 2.60 -9.67
N THR A 13 -38.81 3.42 -9.58
CA THR A 13 -37.50 3.06 -10.12
C THR A 13 -36.89 1.97 -9.25
N SER A 14 -37.07 0.72 -9.65
CA SER A 14 -36.31 -0.40 -9.10
C SER A 14 -34.84 -0.20 -9.44
N TYR A 15 -34.02 0.12 -8.43
CA TYR A 15 -32.58 -0.08 -8.53
C TYR A 15 -32.34 -1.59 -8.65
N SER A 16 -32.10 -2.05 -9.88
CA SER A 16 -31.57 -3.39 -10.11
C SER A 16 -30.17 -3.45 -9.51
N PHE A 17 -30.05 -4.01 -8.31
CA PHE A 17 -28.80 -4.58 -7.86
C PHE A 17 -28.47 -5.71 -8.85
N VAL A 18 -27.50 -5.47 -9.74
CA VAL A 18 -26.84 -6.57 -10.44
C VAL A 18 -26.04 -7.30 -9.37
N LEU A 19 -26.67 -8.29 -8.75
CA LEU A 19 -25.98 -9.33 -8.00
C LEU A 19 -25.14 -10.09 -9.03
N TYR A 20 -23.85 -9.79 -9.10
CA TYR A 20 -22.87 -10.77 -9.59
C TYR A 20 -22.95 -11.96 -8.63
N SER A 21 -23.80 -12.91 -8.96
CA SER A 21 -23.98 -14.16 -8.22
C SER A 21 -22.92 -15.15 -8.66
N ASN A 22 -21.65 -14.85 -8.38
CA ASN A 22 -20.70 -15.93 -8.22
C ASN A 22 -21.05 -16.62 -6.89
N SER A 23 -21.21 -17.94 -6.94
CA SER A 23 -21.37 -18.72 -5.72
C SER A 23 -20.11 -18.59 -4.85
N PRO A 24 -20.21 -18.61 -3.51
CA PRO A 24 -19.04 -18.61 -2.63
C PRO A 24 -18.01 -19.70 -2.98
N GLU A 25 -18.49 -20.84 -3.50
CA GLU A 25 -17.67 -21.97 -3.95
C GLU A 25 -16.86 -21.65 -5.22
N SER A 26 -17.43 -20.87 -6.16
CA SER A 26 -16.72 -20.42 -7.36
C SER A 26 -15.64 -19.37 -7.07
N ASP A 27 -15.87 -18.50 -6.09
CA ASP A 27 -14.87 -17.50 -5.67
C ASP A 27 -13.71 -18.17 -4.90
N ALA A 28 -14.01 -19.09 -3.97
CA ALA A 28 -12.99 -19.87 -3.28
C ALA A 28 -12.12 -20.70 -4.26
N ASN A 29 -12.75 -21.35 -5.25
CA ASN A 29 -12.03 -22.07 -6.31
C ASN A 29 -11.19 -21.16 -7.23
N THR A 30 -11.53 -19.87 -7.33
CA THR A 30 -10.74 -18.91 -8.10
C THR A 30 -9.55 -18.40 -7.30
N MET A 31 -9.75 -18.03 -6.04
CA MET A 31 -8.65 -17.64 -5.15
C MET A 31 -7.61 -18.76 -4.95
N ASN A 32 -8.06 -20.00 -4.77
CA ASN A 32 -7.18 -21.17 -4.62
C ASN A 32 -6.29 -21.43 -5.87
N ARG A 33 -6.59 -20.82 -7.02
CA ARG A 33 -5.73 -20.89 -8.22
C ARG A 33 -4.59 -19.87 -8.18
N HIS A 34 -4.70 -18.81 -7.38
CA HIS A 34 -3.73 -17.71 -7.34
C HIS A 34 -2.82 -17.76 -6.12
N PHE A 35 -3.29 -18.31 -5.00
CA PHE A 35 -2.59 -18.26 -3.72
C PHE A 35 -2.39 -19.66 -3.16
N ASN A 36 -1.23 -19.89 -2.55
CA ASN A 36 -0.93 -21.14 -1.86
C ASN A 36 -0.75 -20.90 -0.35
N GLY A 37 -1.81 -20.49 0.33
CA GLY A 37 -1.76 -20.09 1.74
C GLY A 37 -1.42 -18.60 1.95
N PRO A 38 -1.50 -18.12 3.21
CA PRO A 38 -1.13 -16.76 3.55
C PRO A 38 0.38 -16.53 3.41
N LEU A 39 0.75 -15.29 3.11
CA LEU A 39 2.15 -14.87 3.03
C LEU A 39 2.84 -14.95 4.39
N LYS A 40 4.10 -15.38 4.38
CA LYS A 40 4.96 -15.54 5.55
C LYS A 40 6.36 -15.01 5.26
N THR A 41 7.10 -14.68 6.32
CA THR A 41 8.51 -14.31 6.22
C THR A 41 9.36 -15.54 5.87
N ASN A 42 10.49 -15.31 5.18
CA ASN A 42 11.49 -16.33 4.94
C ASN A 42 12.81 -15.96 5.63
N PRO A 43 13.32 -16.78 6.57
CA PRO A 43 14.60 -16.51 7.22
C PRO A 43 15.79 -16.57 6.26
N ASN A 44 15.70 -17.31 5.15
CA ASN A 44 16.81 -17.43 4.20
C ASN A 44 17.02 -16.13 3.39
N ASN A 45 15.93 -15.46 3.02
CA ASN A 45 15.97 -14.17 2.38
C ASN A 45 14.83 -13.30 2.92
N PRO A 46 15.13 -12.41 3.88
CA PRO A 46 14.11 -11.63 4.56
C PRO A 46 13.61 -10.44 3.73
N ASN A 47 13.97 -10.32 2.46
CA ASN A 47 13.50 -9.24 1.59
C ASN A 47 12.17 -9.57 0.89
N TYR A 48 11.76 -10.84 0.90
CA TYR A 48 10.58 -11.31 0.18
C TYR A 48 9.70 -12.19 1.06
N PHE A 49 8.40 -12.15 0.79
CA PHE A 49 7.47 -13.12 1.34
C PHE A 49 7.63 -14.47 0.65
N ILE A 50 7.15 -15.52 1.31
CA ILE A 50 6.86 -16.82 0.70
C ILE A 50 5.44 -17.24 1.04
N ASP A 51 4.88 -18.16 0.26
CA ASP A 51 3.67 -18.90 0.61
C ASP A 51 4.01 -20.40 0.79
N ASN A 52 3.02 -21.29 0.87
CA ASN A 52 3.26 -22.73 1.05
C ASN A 52 3.92 -23.40 -0.17
N SER A 53 4.10 -22.70 -1.31
CA SER A 53 4.94 -23.18 -2.41
C SER A 53 6.44 -23.07 -2.13
N GLY A 54 6.82 -22.24 -1.15
CA GLY A 54 8.22 -21.93 -0.81
C GLY A 54 8.92 -20.98 -1.79
N LYS A 55 8.23 -20.49 -2.82
CA LYS A 55 8.78 -19.49 -3.76
C LYS A 55 8.68 -18.08 -3.17
N ALA A 56 9.66 -17.24 -3.48
CA ALA A 56 9.59 -15.82 -3.18
C ALA A 56 8.41 -15.16 -3.92
N ILE A 57 7.66 -14.33 -3.21
CA ILE A 57 6.58 -13.51 -3.74
C ILE A 57 7.04 -12.05 -3.69
N TYR A 58 7.28 -11.47 -4.87
CA TYR A 58 7.55 -10.04 -5.02
C TYR A 58 6.22 -9.29 -5.08
N LEU A 59 6.02 -8.35 -4.15
CA LEU A 59 4.82 -7.53 -4.09
C LEU A 59 5.04 -6.18 -4.77
N THR A 60 4.10 -5.81 -5.63
CA THR A 60 4.05 -4.47 -6.22
C THR A 60 2.65 -4.15 -6.69
N GLY A 61 2.26 -2.89 -6.56
CA GLY A 61 1.03 -2.40 -7.16
C GLY A 61 0.59 -1.03 -6.68
N SER A 62 -0.51 -0.55 -7.22
CA SER A 62 -1.08 0.74 -6.86
C SER A 62 -2.05 0.63 -5.67
N HIS A 63 -2.26 1.73 -4.94
CA HIS A 63 -3.35 1.95 -3.99
C HIS A 63 -3.86 3.39 -4.09
N THR A 64 -5.04 3.69 -3.55
CA THR A 64 -5.63 5.05 -3.59
C THR A 64 -6.63 5.24 -2.46
N TRP A 65 -6.89 6.49 -2.05
CA TRP A 65 -7.72 6.78 -0.86
C TRP A 65 -9.15 6.21 -0.93
N ALA A 66 -9.71 6.10 -2.13
CA ALA A 66 -11.11 5.68 -2.33
C ALA A 66 -11.27 4.16 -2.54
N ASN A 67 -10.18 3.39 -2.48
CA ASN A 67 -10.19 1.98 -2.85
C ASN A 67 -10.82 1.06 -1.80
N PHE A 68 -11.21 1.56 -0.63
CA PHE A 68 -12.03 0.85 0.34
C PHE A 68 -13.27 1.64 0.76
N GLN A 69 -13.09 2.74 1.51
CA GLN A 69 -14.15 3.70 1.79
C GLN A 69 -14.30 4.67 0.62
N GLU A 70 -15.52 5.09 0.36
CA GLU A 70 -15.75 6.28 -0.46
C GLU A 70 -15.29 7.51 0.32
N ILE A 71 -14.74 8.49 -0.40
CA ILE A 71 -14.22 9.75 0.13
C ILE A 71 -14.61 10.88 -0.81
N GLY A 72 -15.15 11.96 -0.28
CA GLY A 72 -15.51 13.14 -1.07
C GLY A 72 -16.65 13.95 -0.46
N ILE A 73 -17.17 14.88 -1.24
CA ILE A 73 -18.36 15.68 -0.92
C ILE A 73 -19.65 14.92 -1.27
N ASP A 74 -20.81 15.47 -0.92
CA ASP A 74 -22.13 14.81 -1.11
C ASP A 74 -22.43 14.45 -2.58
N THR A 75 -21.80 15.11 -3.55
CA THR A 75 -21.98 14.86 -4.99
C THR A 75 -20.98 13.86 -5.56
N THR A 76 -20.01 13.39 -4.77
CA THR A 76 -18.95 12.54 -5.26
C THR A 76 -19.47 11.19 -5.75
N LYS A 77 -19.08 10.83 -6.97
CA LYS A 77 -19.43 9.54 -7.57
C LYS A 77 -18.72 8.41 -6.84
N ARG A 78 -19.41 7.27 -6.74
CA ARG A 78 -18.82 6.03 -6.21
C ARG A 78 -17.54 5.65 -6.96
N PHE A 79 -16.57 5.16 -6.21
CA PHE A 79 -15.33 4.65 -6.75
C PHE A 79 -15.56 3.46 -7.69
N ASP A 80 -15.06 3.55 -8.91
CA ASP A 80 -15.11 2.46 -9.89
C ASP A 80 -14.01 1.42 -9.57
N TYR A 81 -14.30 0.58 -8.57
CA TYR A 81 -13.37 -0.43 -8.09
C TYR A 81 -13.05 -1.50 -9.13
N GLU A 82 -14.01 -1.86 -9.97
CA GLU A 82 -13.84 -2.87 -11.00
C GLU A 82 -12.85 -2.39 -12.06
N ASN A 83 -13.01 -1.16 -12.56
CA ASN A 83 -12.07 -0.60 -13.53
C ASN A 83 -10.69 -0.32 -12.92
N TYR A 84 -10.63 0.01 -11.63
CA TYR A 84 -9.38 0.10 -10.89
C TYR A 84 -8.65 -1.25 -10.81
N LEU A 85 -9.34 -2.34 -10.46
CA LEU A 85 -8.75 -3.68 -10.45
C LEU A 85 -8.32 -4.13 -11.85
N LYS A 86 -9.09 -3.79 -12.88
CA LYS A 86 -8.70 -4.05 -14.28
C LYS A 86 -7.39 -3.36 -14.64
N MET A 87 -7.20 -2.10 -14.24
CA MET A 87 -5.92 -1.40 -14.42
C MET A 87 -4.77 -2.13 -13.72
N MET A 88 -4.99 -2.60 -12.48
CA MET A 88 -4.00 -3.38 -11.72
C MET A 88 -3.61 -4.66 -12.47
N GLU A 89 -4.59 -5.40 -13.00
CA GLU A 89 -4.37 -6.61 -13.80
C GLU A 89 -3.58 -6.32 -15.09
N GLU A 90 -3.99 -5.30 -15.85
CA GLU A 90 -3.33 -4.88 -17.10
C GLU A 90 -1.88 -4.44 -16.86
N CYS A 91 -1.60 -3.86 -15.69
CA CYS A 91 -0.26 -3.47 -15.26
C CYS A 91 0.49 -4.59 -14.53
N HIS A 92 -0.05 -5.81 -14.43
CA HIS A 92 0.54 -6.95 -13.72
C HIS A 92 0.86 -6.67 -12.24
N HIS A 93 0.05 -5.85 -11.57
CA HIS A 93 0.15 -5.62 -10.13
C HIS A 93 -0.42 -6.82 -9.36
N ASN A 94 0.08 -7.08 -8.16
CA ASN A 94 -0.43 -8.12 -7.25
C ASN A 94 -0.61 -7.63 -5.81
N PHE A 95 -0.50 -6.34 -5.54
CA PHE A 95 -0.63 -5.84 -4.18
C PHE A 95 -1.27 -4.47 -4.14
N MET A 96 -2.12 -4.24 -3.14
CA MET A 96 -2.59 -2.92 -2.76
C MET A 96 -2.83 -2.84 -1.25
N ARG A 97 -2.78 -1.62 -0.72
CA ARG A 97 -3.31 -1.27 0.61
C ARG A 97 -4.76 -0.83 0.46
N LEU A 98 -5.65 -1.25 1.35
CA LEU A 98 -6.99 -0.67 1.45
C LEU A 98 -6.97 0.52 2.40
N TRP A 99 -7.38 1.68 1.91
CA TRP A 99 -7.33 2.91 2.69
C TRP A 99 -8.56 3.07 3.58
N MET A 100 -8.35 3.40 4.85
CA MET A 100 -9.43 3.67 5.79
C MET A 100 -9.19 4.98 6.55
N PHE A 101 -10.28 5.60 6.99
CA PHE A 101 -10.34 6.76 7.88
C PHE A 101 -11.33 6.47 9.01
N GLU A 102 -10.97 6.91 10.21
CA GLU A 102 -11.75 6.65 11.42
C GLU A 102 -12.79 7.74 11.68
N ASN A 103 -12.49 8.99 11.30
CA ASN A 103 -13.44 10.09 11.33
C ASN A 103 -14.46 9.99 10.19
N SER A 104 -15.71 10.38 10.48
CA SER A 104 -16.80 10.31 9.49
C SER A 104 -16.92 11.53 8.60
N ALA A 105 -16.34 12.66 9.02
CA ALA A 105 -16.33 13.90 8.26
C ALA A 105 -15.12 14.79 8.62
N PHE A 106 -14.91 15.83 7.79
CA PHE A 106 -13.84 16.83 7.88
C PHE A 106 -12.44 16.26 7.59
N ALA A 107 -11.86 16.66 6.46
CA ALA A 107 -10.45 16.44 6.15
C ALA A 107 -9.62 17.63 6.62
N SER A 108 -8.37 17.39 7.04
CA SER A 108 -7.50 18.44 7.56
C SER A 108 -6.97 19.39 6.47
N TRP A 109 -6.97 18.97 5.21
CA TRP A 109 -6.36 19.70 4.08
C TRP A 109 -7.32 20.56 3.26
N THR A 110 -8.62 20.59 3.58
CA THR A 110 -9.62 21.39 2.86
C THR A 110 -10.70 21.95 3.79
N PRO A 111 -11.22 23.16 3.54
CA PRO A 111 -12.36 23.69 4.28
C PRO A 111 -13.68 22.98 3.93
N ASP A 112 -13.71 22.22 2.84
CA ASP A 112 -14.88 21.45 2.46
C ASP A 112 -15.16 20.33 3.46
N THR A 113 -16.44 20.04 3.66
CA THR A 113 -16.84 18.87 4.44
C THR A 113 -16.71 17.62 3.59
N ILE A 114 -15.55 16.97 3.71
CA ILE A 114 -15.31 15.63 3.16
C ILE A 114 -15.96 14.60 4.07
N PHE A 115 -16.67 13.64 3.49
CA PHE A 115 -17.30 12.52 4.18
C PHE A 115 -16.64 11.19 3.80
N TRP A 116 -16.61 10.27 4.77
CA TRP A 116 -16.16 8.89 4.54
C TRP A 116 -17.29 7.91 4.79
N HIS A 117 -17.44 6.94 3.89
CA HIS A 117 -18.41 5.87 4.07
C HIS A 117 -17.99 4.56 3.38
N PRO A 118 -18.36 3.39 3.92
CA PRO A 118 -19.05 3.18 5.19
C PRO A 118 -18.19 3.52 6.43
N ASN A 119 -18.81 3.78 7.58
CA ASN A 119 -18.13 3.97 8.87
C ASN A 119 -18.10 2.67 9.69
N ILE A 120 -17.18 2.54 10.65
CA ILE A 120 -16.99 1.33 11.48
C ILE A 120 -18.22 1.00 12.35
N TYR A 121 -18.82 2.01 12.98
CA TYR A 121 -19.89 1.85 13.96
C TYR A 121 -21.25 2.29 13.42
N GLN A 122 -22.32 1.69 13.96
CA GLN A 122 -23.69 2.09 13.67
C GLN A 122 -24.01 3.44 14.31
N ARG A 123 -24.89 4.18 13.64
CA ARG A 123 -25.54 5.36 14.21
C ARG A 123 -26.63 4.91 15.18
N SER A 124 -26.69 5.55 16.35
CA SER A 124 -27.63 5.21 17.42
C SER A 124 -29.07 5.68 17.17
N GLY A 125 -29.28 6.61 16.22
CA GLY A 125 -30.55 7.30 16.03
C GLY A 125 -30.84 8.36 17.10
N LYS A 126 -29.91 8.60 18.06
CA LYS A 126 -30.07 9.52 19.18
C LYS A 126 -28.94 10.54 19.25
N GLY A 127 -29.25 11.73 19.75
CA GLY A 127 -28.30 12.83 19.88
C GLY A 127 -27.75 13.31 18.53
N LYS A 128 -26.92 14.35 18.56
CA LYS A 128 -26.26 14.90 17.38
C LYS A 128 -24.74 14.75 17.53
N ALA A 129 -24.08 14.24 16.49
CA ALA A 129 -22.62 14.19 16.36
C ALA A 129 -22.11 15.42 15.60
N GLY A 130 -20.80 15.68 15.66
CA GLY A 130 -20.17 16.86 15.09
C GLY A 130 -20.20 16.93 13.56
N ASP A 131 -20.48 15.81 12.87
CA ASP A 131 -20.70 15.75 11.43
C ASP A 131 -22.16 16.01 11.01
N GLY A 132 -23.04 16.33 11.96
CA GLY A 132 -24.46 16.58 11.70
C GLY A 132 -25.35 15.34 11.76
N GLY A 133 -24.78 14.13 11.73
CA GLY A 133 -25.51 12.88 11.91
C GLY A 133 -25.89 12.60 13.37
N THR A 134 -26.54 11.46 13.64
CA THR A 134 -26.76 11.02 15.02
C THR A 134 -25.49 10.45 15.64
N LYS A 135 -25.42 10.38 16.98
CA LYS A 135 -24.25 9.83 17.66
C LYS A 135 -24.03 8.35 17.32
N PHE A 136 -22.78 7.90 17.30
CA PHE A 136 -22.41 6.50 17.15
C PHE A 136 -22.74 5.66 18.39
N ASP A 137 -23.00 4.37 18.19
CA ASP A 137 -22.97 3.36 19.25
C ASP A 137 -21.73 2.47 19.05
N LEU A 138 -20.71 2.68 19.88
CA LEU A 138 -19.43 1.99 19.79
C LEU A 138 -19.52 0.49 20.13
N THR A 139 -20.67 0.02 20.64
CA THR A 139 -20.93 -1.41 20.90
C THR A 139 -21.57 -2.12 19.72
N ARG A 140 -21.89 -1.40 18.63
CA ARG A 140 -22.60 -1.93 17.47
C ARG A 140 -21.85 -1.64 16.18
N PHE A 141 -21.25 -2.68 15.61
CA PHE A 141 -20.58 -2.60 14.31
C PHE A 141 -21.55 -2.39 13.15
N ASN A 142 -21.16 -1.54 12.20
CA ASN A 142 -21.86 -1.36 10.95
C ASN A 142 -21.52 -2.52 10.00
N GLN A 143 -22.41 -3.50 9.87
CA GLN A 143 -22.13 -4.70 9.08
C GLN A 143 -21.78 -4.38 7.61
N TYR A 144 -22.34 -3.31 7.04
CA TYR A 144 -22.01 -2.89 5.67
C TYR A 144 -20.52 -2.51 5.49
N TYR A 145 -19.84 -2.04 6.53
CA TYR A 145 -18.39 -1.79 6.50
C TYR A 145 -17.60 -3.08 6.30
N PHE A 146 -17.94 -4.12 7.07
CA PHE A 146 -17.26 -5.42 7.06
C PHE A 146 -17.63 -6.22 5.80
N ASP A 147 -18.88 -6.14 5.34
CA ASP A 147 -19.30 -6.75 4.07
C ASP A 147 -18.54 -6.10 2.90
N ARG A 148 -18.40 -4.77 2.89
CA ARG A 148 -17.61 -4.05 1.88
C ARG A 148 -16.13 -4.47 1.92
N LEU A 149 -15.54 -4.60 3.11
CA LEU A 149 -14.15 -5.01 3.29
C LEU A 149 -13.93 -6.40 2.68
N ARG A 150 -14.73 -7.38 3.10
CA ARG A 150 -14.65 -8.75 2.61
C ARG A 150 -14.87 -8.84 1.10
N GLN A 151 -15.89 -8.15 0.59
CA GLN A 151 -16.20 -8.15 -0.84
C GLN A 151 -15.04 -7.62 -1.68
N ARG A 152 -14.42 -6.50 -1.28
CA ARG A 152 -13.29 -5.93 -2.02
C ARG A 152 -12.08 -6.87 -2.01
N ILE A 153 -11.76 -7.49 -0.88
CA ILE A 153 -10.64 -8.45 -0.77
C ILE A 153 -10.88 -9.68 -1.66
N ILE A 154 -12.10 -10.22 -1.70
CA ILE A 154 -12.45 -11.36 -2.57
C ILE A 154 -12.32 -10.96 -4.05
N GLN A 155 -12.83 -9.79 -4.44
CA GLN A 155 -12.72 -9.31 -5.82
C GLN A 155 -11.27 -9.12 -6.27
N ALA A 156 -10.41 -8.63 -5.38
CA ALA A 156 -8.98 -8.51 -5.62
C ALA A 156 -8.31 -9.90 -5.70
N GLY A 157 -8.65 -10.80 -4.79
CA GLY A 157 -8.08 -12.13 -4.74
C GLY A 157 -8.46 -13.01 -5.93
N ASN A 158 -9.68 -12.84 -6.46
CA ASN A 158 -10.09 -13.46 -7.73
C ASN A 158 -9.23 -13.04 -8.94
N ARG A 159 -8.38 -12.02 -8.78
CA ARG A 159 -7.44 -11.49 -9.78
C ARG A 159 -5.97 -11.69 -9.40
N GLY A 160 -5.70 -12.45 -8.33
CA GLY A 160 -4.34 -12.69 -7.84
C GLY A 160 -3.70 -11.47 -7.16
N ILE A 161 -4.50 -10.59 -6.57
CA ILE A 161 -4.04 -9.40 -5.84
C ILE A 161 -4.14 -9.63 -4.32
N TYR A 162 -3.00 -9.52 -3.65
CA TYR A 162 -2.86 -9.42 -2.20
C TYR A 162 -3.32 -8.04 -1.69
N VAL A 163 -3.86 -8.03 -0.48
CA VAL A 163 -4.48 -6.86 0.11
C VAL A 163 -3.96 -6.65 1.53
N SER A 164 -3.30 -5.51 1.75
CA SER A 164 -3.05 -5.01 3.10
C SER A 164 -4.30 -4.33 3.64
N VAL A 165 -4.83 -4.84 4.76
CA VAL A 165 -5.93 -4.25 5.51
C VAL A 165 -5.34 -3.28 6.54
N MET A 166 -5.39 -1.99 6.21
CA MET A 166 -5.05 -0.91 7.14
C MET A 166 -6.10 -0.84 8.24
N LEU A 167 -5.68 -0.95 9.50
CA LEU A 167 -6.59 -0.95 10.65
C LEU A 167 -6.90 0.46 11.16
N PHE A 168 -5.89 1.32 11.19
CA PHE A 168 -5.94 2.67 11.78
C PHE A 168 -5.12 3.68 10.97
N GLN A 169 -5.22 4.98 11.28
CA GLN A 169 -4.44 5.99 10.56
C GLN A 169 -4.27 7.33 11.30
N GLY A 170 -3.18 8.05 11.04
CA GLY A 170 -2.81 9.28 11.76
C GLY A 170 -3.57 10.55 11.36
N TRP A 171 -4.08 10.66 10.13
CA TRP A 171 -4.71 11.89 9.63
C TRP A 171 -6.07 12.18 10.29
N SER A 172 -6.66 11.22 11.00
CA SER A 172 -7.87 11.43 11.81
C SER A 172 -7.61 12.29 13.06
N LEU A 173 -6.33 12.56 13.38
CA LEU A 173 -5.87 13.47 14.43
C LEU A 173 -5.23 14.75 13.90
N ASP A 174 -4.94 14.83 12.59
CA ASP A 174 -4.21 15.95 12.02
C ASP A 174 -5.06 17.22 12.04
N LYS A 175 -4.62 18.22 12.79
CA LYS A 175 -5.31 19.51 12.91
C LYS A 175 -4.47 20.59 12.27
N THR A 176 -4.95 21.07 11.13
CA THR A 176 -4.35 22.23 10.48
C THR A 176 -5.15 23.49 10.85
N GLY A 177 -4.64 24.66 10.45
CA GLY A 177 -5.43 25.90 10.53
C GLY A 177 -6.66 25.95 9.60
N ILE A 178 -6.89 24.90 8.80
CA ILE A 178 -7.97 24.83 7.80
C ILE A 178 -9.19 24.10 8.36
N SER A 179 -8.99 22.94 8.99
CA SER A 179 -10.09 22.06 9.43
C SER A 179 -9.63 21.10 10.55
N ASP A 180 -10.61 20.49 11.24
CA ASP A 180 -10.38 19.62 12.41
C ASP A 180 -11.18 18.31 12.30
N PRO A 181 -10.54 17.19 11.91
CA PRO A 181 -11.14 15.86 11.81
C PRO A 181 -11.69 15.34 13.16
N TRP A 182 -11.10 15.76 14.29
CA TRP A 182 -11.50 15.32 15.63
C TRP A 182 -12.97 15.66 15.96
N ARG A 183 -13.52 16.69 15.31
CA ARG A 183 -14.91 17.11 15.47
C ARG A 183 -15.90 16.02 15.08
N ALA A 184 -15.58 15.17 14.12
CA ALA A 184 -16.45 14.09 13.64
C ALA A 184 -15.97 12.69 14.06
N HIS A 185 -14.90 12.58 14.82
CA HIS A 185 -14.35 11.28 15.21
C HIS A 185 -15.35 10.48 16.06
N PRO A 186 -15.64 9.19 15.78
CA PRO A 186 -16.51 8.35 16.60
C PRO A 186 -16.06 8.24 18.06
N TRP A 187 -14.74 8.23 18.28
CA TRP A 187 -14.11 8.23 19.61
C TRP A 187 -13.90 9.61 20.22
N ASN A 188 -14.52 10.65 19.67
CA ASN A 188 -14.79 11.85 20.45
C ASN A 188 -16.00 11.57 21.34
N LYS A 189 -15.87 11.73 22.66
CA LYS A 189 -16.95 11.45 23.64
C LYS A 189 -18.28 12.16 23.33
N ASN A 190 -18.22 13.26 22.60
CA ASN A 190 -19.42 14.01 22.19
C ASN A 190 -20.15 13.34 21.02
N ASN A 191 -19.48 12.48 20.24
CA ASN A 191 -19.99 11.86 19.03
C ASN A 191 -20.52 10.44 19.25
N ASN A 192 -20.37 9.85 20.43
CA ASN A 192 -20.95 8.55 20.75
C ASN A 192 -21.85 8.58 22.00
N ILE A 193 -22.73 7.60 22.12
CA ILE A 193 -23.64 7.45 23.27
C ILE A 193 -22.99 6.73 24.47
N ASN A 194 -21.82 6.13 24.28
CA ASN A 194 -21.14 5.30 25.27
C ASN A 194 -20.29 6.14 26.24
N GLY A 195 -20.06 7.42 25.93
CA GLY A 195 -19.24 8.34 26.73
C GLY A 195 -17.75 8.01 26.70
N ILE A 196 -17.31 7.17 25.76
CA ILE A 196 -15.90 6.78 25.57
C ILE A 196 -15.24 7.81 24.66
N GLY A 197 -14.02 8.21 24.98
CA GLY A 197 -13.22 8.95 24.02
C GLY A 197 -11.77 9.12 24.41
N ALA A 198 -11.00 9.70 23.49
CA ALA A 198 -9.61 10.06 23.68
C ALA A 198 -9.45 11.52 24.11
N ARG A 199 -8.25 11.86 24.60
CA ARG A 199 -7.80 13.23 24.76
C ARG A 199 -7.66 13.86 23.38
N ASP A 200 -8.20 15.07 23.25
CA ASP A 200 -7.99 15.91 22.08
C ASP A 200 -6.50 16.31 21.97
N SER A 201 -5.87 15.94 20.86
CA SER A 201 -4.48 16.27 20.54
C SER A 201 -4.31 16.48 19.02
N VAL A 202 -3.17 17.05 18.64
CA VAL A 202 -2.75 17.23 17.24
C VAL A 202 -1.92 16.06 16.71
N ALA A 203 -1.55 15.13 17.58
CA ALA A 203 -0.73 13.95 17.30
C ALA A 203 -0.85 12.94 18.46
N ASP A 204 -0.59 11.66 18.20
CA ASP A 204 -0.49 10.65 19.25
C ASP A 204 0.75 10.86 20.14
N ASN A 205 0.65 10.46 21.41
CA ASN A 205 1.70 10.67 22.40
C ASN A 205 1.65 9.60 23.50
N ASN A 206 2.77 8.88 23.68
CA ASN A 206 2.99 7.84 24.70
C ASN A 206 2.63 8.23 26.16
N SER A 207 2.66 9.52 26.48
CA SER A 207 2.39 10.06 27.82
C SER A 207 0.94 10.49 28.00
N LEU A 208 0.13 10.51 26.93
CA LEU A 208 -1.22 11.04 26.92
C LEU A 208 -2.21 9.98 26.45
N ALA A 209 -3.46 10.07 26.93
CA ALA A 209 -4.55 9.20 26.48
C ALA A 209 -5.10 9.62 25.10
N THR A 210 -4.24 9.72 24.07
CA THR A 210 -4.63 10.01 22.68
C THR A 210 -5.33 8.80 22.04
N ILE A 211 -5.66 8.87 20.75
CA ILE A 211 -6.44 7.83 20.09
C ILE A 211 -5.67 6.50 20.02
N HIS A 212 -4.41 6.55 19.60
CA HIS A 212 -3.57 5.38 19.42
C HIS A 212 -2.49 5.33 20.49
N SER A 213 -2.91 5.18 21.75
CA SER A 213 -2.00 5.09 22.89
C SER A 213 -2.46 4.09 23.95
N MET A 214 -1.48 3.50 24.63
CA MET A 214 -1.69 2.56 25.74
C MET A 214 -2.32 3.20 27.00
N ARG A 215 -2.47 4.53 27.04
CA ARG A 215 -2.96 5.28 28.21
C ARG A 215 -4.48 5.35 28.33
N ASN A 216 -5.24 4.69 27.45
CA ASN A 216 -6.70 4.72 27.46
C ASN A 216 -7.34 3.32 27.43
N PRO A 217 -7.42 2.60 28.57
CA PRO A 217 -7.90 1.22 28.61
C PRO A 217 -9.30 1.02 28.02
N LYS A 218 -10.23 1.96 28.25
CA LYS A 218 -11.59 1.86 27.71
C LYS A 218 -11.63 1.98 26.18
N LEU A 219 -10.73 2.77 25.60
CA LEU A 219 -10.64 2.88 24.14
C LEU A 219 -9.91 1.68 23.54
N LEU A 220 -8.88 1.15 24.22
CA LEU A 220 -8.20 -0.09 23.82
C LEU A 220 -9.19 -1.26 23.74
N GLU A 221 -10.13 -1.38 24.68
CA GLU A 221 -11.20 -2.41 24.60
C GLU A 221 -12.02 -2.28 23.32
N ILE A 222 -12.39 -1.06 22.93
CA ILE A 222 -13.16 -0.79 21.70
C ILE A 222 -12.32 -1.09 20.44
N GLN A 223 -11.04 -0.69 20.43
CA GLN A 223 -10.12 -0.99 19.34
C GLN A 223 -9.87 -2.49 19.20
N GLU A 224 -9.72 -3.20 20.32
CA GLU A 224 -9.57 -4.66 20.34
C GLU A 224 -10.77 -5.36 19.73
N GLN A 225 -12.00 -4.96 20.09
CA GLN A 225 -13.20 -5.54 19.47
C GLN A 225 -13.25 -5.28 17.96
N TYR A 226 -12.83 -4.09 17.52
CA TYR A 226 -12.76 -3.76 16.10
C TYR A 226 -11.73 -4.62 15.36
N ILE A 227 -10.51 -4.76 15.90
CA ILE A 227 -9.45 -5.61 15.34
C ILE A 227 -9.94 -7.06 15.22
N LYS A 228 -10.54 -7.61 16.29
CA LYS A 228 -11.09 -8.96 16.29
C LYS A 228 -12.18 -9.14 15.23
N LYS A 229 -13.08 -8.16 15.09
CA LYS A 229 -14.13 -8.19 14.07
C LYS A 229 -13.57 -8.13 12.64
N VAL A 230 -12.52 -7.35 12.40
CA VAL A 230 -11.79 -7.34 11.11
C VAL A 230 -11.21 -8.73 10.83
N ILE A 231 -10.47 -9.31 11.79
CA ILE A 231 -9.87 -10.64 11.64
C ILE A 231 -10.95 -11.68 11.33
N GLU A 232 -12.04 -11.74 12.09
CA GLU A 232 -13.15 -12.66 11.83
C GLU A 232 -13.78 -12.50 10.44
N THR A 233 -13.73 -11.29 9.88
CA THR A 233 -14.32 -10.98 8.58
C THR A 233 -13.47 -11.52 7.43
N VAL A 234 -12.16 -11.71 7.62
CA VAL A 234 -11.21 -11.97 6.51
C VAL A 234 -10.25 -13.13 6.75
N ASN A 235 -10.22 -13.73 7.94
CA ASN A 235 -9.19 -14.72 8.31
C ASN A 235 -9.17 -15.97 7.42
N ASP A 236 -10.26 -16.30 6.75
CA ASP A 236 -10.30 -17.43 5.82
C ASP A 236 -9.71 -17.14 4.43
N LEU A 237 -9.27 -15.91 4.14
CA LEU A 237 -8.77 -15.48 2.82
C LEU A 237 -7.24 -15.50 2.78
N ASP A 238 -6.62 -16.12 1.77
CA ASP A 238 -5.14 -16.21 1.68
C ASP A 238 -4.45 -14.90 1.33
N ASN A 239 -5.16 -14.00 0.65
CA ASN A 239 -4.61 -12.80 0.05
C ASN A 239 -4.60 -11.60 1.01
N VAL A 240 -4.55 -11.84 2.32
CA VAL A 240 -4.63 -10.80 3.35
C VAL A 240 -3.27 -10.58 4.02
N LEU A 241 -2.91 -9.32 4.20
CA LEU A 241 -1.92 -8.85 5.15
C LEU A 241 -2.60 -7.83 6.06
N TYR A 242 -2.10 -7.65 7.27
CA TYR A 242 -2.53 -6.55 8.14
C TYR A 242 -1.51 -5.42 8.11
N GLU A 243 -2.00 -4.20 8.18
CA GLU A 243 -1.20 -3.01 8.45
C GLU A 243 -1.80 -2.33 9.68
N VAL A 244 -0.96 -2.11 10.69
CA VAL A 244 -1.44 -1.56 11.96
C VAL A 244 -1.96 -0.15 11.78
N SER A 245 -1.11 0.79 11.35
CA SER A 245 -1.56 2.16 11.16
C SER A 245 -0.73 2.92 10.14
N ASN A 246 -1.40 3.56 9.18
CA ASN A 246 -0.78 4.56 8.33
C ASN A 246 -0.45 5.80 9.15
N GLU A 247 0.82 6.17 9.31
CA GLU A 247 1.21 7.48 9.83
C GLU A 247 0.67 7.84 11.23
N GLY A 248 0.19 6.88 12.00
CA GLY A 248 -0.40 7.06 13.33
C GLY A 248 0.21 6.13 14.37
N GLY A 249 -0.23 6.23 15.62
CA GLY A 249 0.19 5.29 16.66
C GLY A 249 1.56 5.56 17.26
N ASP A 250 1.64 5.49 18.58
CA ASP A 250 2.92 5.39 19.26
C ASP A 250 3.47 3.95 19.17
N HIS A 251 4.78 3.79 19.44
CA HIS A 251 5.46 2.49 19.25
C HIS A 251 4.89 1.38 20.15
N ASP A 252 4.62 1.68 21.42
CA ASP A 252 4.11 0.68 22.37
C ASP A 252 2.70 0.23 22.00
N TRP A 253 1.87 1.15 21.52
CA TRP A 253 0.54 0.86 21.00
C TRP A 253 0.59 0.06 19.69
N GLN A 254 1.49 0.40 18.76
CA GLN A 254 1.71 -0.37 17.54
C GLN A 254 2.10 -1.82 17.86
N GLU A 255 3.03 -2.03 18.80
CA GLU A 255 3.41 -3.35 19.31
C GLU A 255 2.25 -4.08 19.99
N TRP A 256 1.41 -3.37 20.74
CA TRP A 256 0.20 -3.97 21.31
C TRP A 256 -0.76 -4.48 20.23
N VAL A 257 -1.00 -3.72 19.15
CA VAL A 257 -1.83 -4.17 18.03
C VAL A 257 -1.22 -5.40 17.34
N ILE A 258 0.10 -5.38 17.06
CA ILE A 258 0.78 -6.51 16.43
C ILE A 258 0.61 -7.78 17.27
N ASN A 259 0.88 -7.67 18.58
CA ASN A 259 0.75 -8.80 19.49
C ASN A 259 -0.70 -9.26 19.63
N LEU A 260 -1.67 -8.35 19.68
CA LEU A 260 -3.09 -8.69 19.73
C LEU A 260 -3.53 -9.50 18.49
N ILE A 261 -3.17 -9.05 17.29
CA ILE A 261 -3.48 -9.78 16.04
C ILE A 261 -2.85 -11.17 16.08
N ARG A 262 -1.55 -11.23 16.37
CA ARG A 262 -0.79 -12.48 16.42
C ARG A 262 -1.37 -13.47 17.42
N GLU A 263 -1.70 -13.03 18.64
CA GLU A 263 -2.33 -13.88 19.65
C GLU A 263 -3.73 -14.32 19.24
N TYR A 264 -4.54 -13.44 18.66
CA TYR A 264 -5.91 -13.77 18.27
C TYR A 264 -5.94 -14.81 17.12
N GLU A 265 -5.06 -14.67 16.13
CA GLU A 265 -4.96 -15.58 14.99
C GLU A 265 -4.38 -16.95 15.32
N LYS A 266 -3.69 -17.16 16.46
CA LYS A 266 -3.22 -18.50 16.89
C LYS A 266 -4.34 -19.53 16.98
N SER A 267 -5.56 -19.09 17.30
CA SER A 267 -6.75 -19.93 17.42
C SER A 267 -7.57 -20.04 16.14
N LYS A 268 -7.10 -19.42 15.05
CA LYS A 268 -7.80 -19.31 13.77
C LYS A 268 -7.13 -20.16 12.69
N ASN A 269 -7.78 -20.27 11.53
CA ASN A 269 -7.32 -21.16 10.46
C ASN A 269 -6.06 -20.65 9.77
N LYS A 270 -5.94 -19.33 9.63
CA LYS A 270 -4.80 -18.69 8.97
C LYS A 270 -4.13 -17.68 9.90
N GLN A 271 -2.84 -17.47 9.66
CA GLN A 271 -2.03 -16.47 10.32
C GLN A 271 -1.42 -15.59 9.22
N HIS A 272 -1.82 -14.32 9.18
CA HIS A 272 -1.43 -13.38 8.14
C HIS A 272 -0.25 -12.55 8.58
N ALA A 273 0.55 -12.09 7.62
CA ALA A 273 1.66 -11.19 7.90
C ALA A 273 1.17 -9.83 8.41
N ILE A 274 1.86 -9.30 9.42
CA ILE A 274 1.49 -8.05 10.10
C ILE A 274 2.54 -6.98 9.82
N GLY A 275 2.09 -5.80 9.39
CA GLY A 275 2.90 -4.68 8.96
C GLY A 275 2.92 -3.51 9.93
N TYR A 276 4.08 -2.88 10.04
CA TYR A 276 4.26 -1.61 10.74
C TYR A 276 4.83 -0.57 9.77
N THR A 277 4.01 0.40 9.42
CA THR A 277 4.35 1.52 8.54
C THR A 277 4.74 2.76 9.33
N THR A 278 5.53 3.64 8.73
CA THR A 278 6.08 4.82 9.40
C THR A 278 5.01 5.67 10.09
N PRO A 279 5.14 5.98 11.39
CA PRO A 279 4.30 6.98 12.07
C PRO A 279 4.72 8.42 11.72
N SER A 280 3.76 9.33 11.56
CA SER A 280 4.02 10.73 11.16
C SER A 280 4.51 11.64 12.31
N GLN A 281 4.64 11.12 13.53
CA GLN A 281 4.96 11.93 14.71
C GLN A 281 6.45 12.31 14.75
N LEU A 282 6.73 13.50 15.30
CA LEU A 282 8.10 14.01 15.49
C LEU A 282 8.94 13.04 16.34
N GLY A 283 10.14 12.70 15.86
CA GLY A 283 11.12 11.89 16.58
C GLY A 283 11.05 10.38 16.36
N HIS A 284 10.16 9.87 15.51
CA HIS A 284 10.24 8.48 15.07
C HIS A 284 11.35 8.28 14.05
N LEU A 285 12.05 7.17 14.21
CA LEU A 285 13.17 6.75 13.38
C LEU A 285 12.76 5.45 12.67
N ASN A 286 13.26 5.21 11.45
CA ASN A 286 13.04 3.95 10.75
C ASN A 286 13.56 2.75 11.57
N LYS A 287 14.54 3.00 12.45
CA LYS A 287 15.02 2.04 13.46
C LYS A 287 13.89 1.36 14.23
N ASN A 288 12.85 2.11 14.64
CA ASN A 288 11.72 1.54 15.40
C ASN A 288 10.94 0.52 14.56
N LEU A 289 10.83 0.74 13.25
CA LEU A 289 10.20 -0.20 12.32
C LEU A 289 11.02 -1.48 12.23
N TYR A 290 12.33 -1.36 12.07
CA TYR A 290 13.23 -2.51 11.94
C TYR A 290 13.31 -3.34 13.22
N GLU A 291 13.31 -2.71 14.39
CA GLU A 291 13.34 -3.37 15.70
C GLU A 291 11.98 -3.90 16.16
N SER A 292 10.89 -3.51 15.50
CA SER A 292 9.55 -3.96 15.85
C SER A 292 9.33 -5.47 15.67
N SER A 293 8.26 -5.99 16.25
CA SER A 293 7.84 -7.37 16.05
C SER A 293 7.06 -7.60 14.74
N ALA A 294 6.90 -6.59 13.88
CA ALA A 294 6.19 -6.72 12.60
C ALA A 294 6.95 -7.62 11.58
N ASP A 295 6.19 -8.31 10.74
CA ASP A 295 6.70 -9.18 9.67
C ASP A 295 7.21 -8.39 8.46
N TRP A 296 6.60 -7.23 8.20
CA TRP A 296 7.00 -6.30 7.15
C TRP A 296 6.88 -4.85 7.62
N VAL A 297 7.60 -3.97 6.94
CA VAL A 297 7.63 -2.54 7.26
C VAL A 297 7.55 -1.67 6.02
N SER A 298 7.12 -0.42 6.20
CA SER A 298 7.25 0.63 5.19
C SER A 298 7.97 1.85 5.77
N PRO A 299 9.28 2.01 5.51
CA PRO A 299 10.05 3.14 5.99
C PRO A 299 9.69 4.43 5.24
N THR A 300 10.17 5.55 5.78
CA THR A 300 10.13 6.87 5.16
C THR A 300 11.55 7.42 4.99
N MET A 301 11.71 8.63 4.45
CA MET A 301 12.97 9.35 4.57
C MET A 301 13.19 9.84 6.00
N GLU A 302 14.41 9.72 6.49
CA GLU A 302 14.75 10.15 7.83
C GLU A 302 15.64 11.40 7.78
N PRO A 303 15.24 12.55 8.37
CA PRO A 303 13.93 12.82 8.97
C PRO A 303 12.81 13.04 7.93
N LEU A 304 11.54 12.92 8.34
CA LEU A 304 10.36 13.15 7.51
C LEU A 304 10.44 14.49 6.76
N ARG A 305 10.50 14.48 5.42
CA ARG A 305 10.70 15.71 4.61
C ARG A 305 9.65 16.77 4.86
N TRP A 306 8.38 16.39 4.92
CA TRP A 306 7.28 17.34 5.07
C TRP A 306 7.24 17.91 6.50
N ALA A 307 7.71 17.16 7.50
CA ALA A 307 7.85 17.63 8.86
C ALA A 307 9.13 18.50 9.06
N TYR A 308 10.18 18.25 8.27
CA TYR A 308 11.47 18.95 8.38
C TYR A 308 12.05 19.40 7.02
N PRO A 309 11.44 20.40 6.35
CA PRO A 309 11.90 20.87 5.05
C PRO A 309 13.35 21.39 5.09
N GLY A 310 14.16 21.02 4.09
CA GLY A 310 15.53 21.51 3.93
C GLY A 310 16.61 20.80 4.74
N THR A 311 16.27 19.70 5.43
CA THR A 311 17.24 18.86 6.14
C THR A 311 17.94 17.86 5.20
N LYS A 312 19.18 17.47 5.55
CA LYS A 312 19.89 16.41 4.83
C LYS A 312 19.37 15.05 5.30
N TYR A 313 18.88 14.23 4.38
CA TYR A 313 18.40 12.89 4.70
C TYR A 313 19.55 11.99 5.20
N MET A 314 19.29 11.27 6.28
CA MET A 314 20.11 10.15 6.77
C MET A 314 19.92 8.92 5.88
N GLU A 315 18.68 8.66 5.46
CA GLU A 315 18.34 7.60 4.51
C GLU A 315 17.46 8.15 3.39
N ASN A 316 17.92 8.05 2.13
CA ASN A 316 17.24 8.65 0.97
C ASN A 316 16.42 7.62 0.17
N TYR A 317 15.35 7.08 0.76
CA TYR A 317 14.44 6.17 0.05
C TYR A 317 13.73 6.79 -1.16
N MET A 318 13.70 8.13 -1.25
CA MET A 318 13.13 8.86 -2.39
C MET A 318 13.97 8.70 -3.66
N ASP A 319 15.24 9.10 -3.62
CA ASP A 319 16.05 9.22 -4.84
C ASP A 319 17.09 8.11 -4.99
N ASP A 320 17.60 7.57 -3.89
CA ASP A 320 18.65 6.54 -3.86
C ASP A 320 18.45 5.60 -2.67
N PRO A 321 17.43 4.71 -2.74
CA PRO A 321 17.13 3.81 -1.63
C PRO A 321 18.36 2.94 -1.29
N PRO A 322 18.73 2.84 0.00
CA PRO A 322 19.88 2.04 0.43
C PRO A 322 19.63 0.56 0.12
N ALA A 323 20.66 -0.27 -0.07
CA ALA A 323 20.42 -1.72 -0.25
C ALA A 323 19.69 -2.30 0.98
N ASN A 324 18.58 -3.02 0.76
CA ASN A 324 17.84 -3.65 1.85
C ASN A 324 18.66 -4.80 2.45
N LYS A 325 19.37 -4.49 3.54
CA LYS A 325 20.19 -5.40 4.34
C LYS A 325 19.76 -5.44 5.80
N PHE A 326 18.54 -4.96 6.09
CA PHE A 326 18.03 -4.76 7.45
C PHE A 326 17.39 -6.02 8.06
N GLY A 327 17.26 -7.10 7.28
CA GLY A 327 16.71 -8.36 7.79
C GLY A 327 15.18 -8.39 7.88
N LYS A 328 14.48 -7.52 7.15
CA LYS A 328 13.01 -7.46 7.14
C LYS A 328 12.47 -7.12 5.75
N ILE A 329 11.24 -7.56 5.49
CA ILE A 329 10.54 -7.29 4.23
C ILE A 329 10.15 -5.82 4.24
N ASN A 330 10.63 -5.09 3.24
CA ASN A 330 10.34 -3.67 3.09
C ASN A 330 9.43 -3.47 1.89
N ILE A 331 8.24 -2.95 2.15
CA ILE A 331 7.33 -2.41 1.15
C ILE A 331 7.62 -0.91 1.08
N LEU A 332 8.17 -0.41 -0.04
CA LEU A 332 8.39 1.02 -0.17
C LEU A 332 7.16 1.67 -0.78
N ASP A 333 6.53 2.57 -0.03
CA ASP A 333 5.33 3.26 -0.48
C ASP A 333 5.62 4.70 -0.88
N THR A 334 5.13 5.11 -2.05
CA THR A 334 5.21 6.53 -2.43
C THR A 334 4.39 7.41 -1.50
N ASP A 335 3.38 6.90 -0.80
CA ASP A 335 2.62 7.66 0.22
C ASP A 335 3.55 8.27 1.28
N HIS A 336 4.33 7.43 1.96
CA HIS A 336 5.28 7.86 3.01
C HIS A 336 6.48 8.65 2.48
N LEU A 337 6.70 8.61 1.16
CA LEU A 337 7.79 9.34 0.53
C LEU A 337 7.27 10.69 0.02
N TRP A 338 6.34 10.69 -0.92
CA TRP A 338 5.85 11.87 -1.62
C TRP A 338 4.34 12.14 -1.50
N GLY A 339 3.54 11.19 -1.03
CA GLY A 339 2.14 11.10 -1.43
C GLY A 339 2.05 10.65 -2.89
N HIS A 340 1.67 11.56 -3.79
CA HIS A 340 1.72 11.34 -5.24
C HIS A 340 3.10 11.71 -5.81
N GLY A 341 3.96 10.71 -6.04
CA GLY A 341 5.33 10.94 -6.49
C GLY A 341 6.02 9.72 -7.08
N GLY A 342 7.35 9.79 -7.08
CA GLY A 342 8.19 8.78 -7.75
C GLY A 342 8.15 8.88 -9.27
N ASN A 343 8.86 7.95 -9.91
CA ASN A 343 8.88 7.72 -11.36
C ASN A 343 9.33 6.26 -11.63
N TRP A 344 9.34 5.83 -12.89
CA TRP A 344 9.75 4.47 -13.25
C TRP A 344 11.21 4.16 -12.86
N LYS A 345 12.09 5.16 -12.80
CA LYS A 345 13.47 4.94 -12.36
C LYS A 345 13.52 4.52 -10.90
N TRP A 346 12.69 5.12 -10.04
CA TRP A 346 12.59 4.74 -8.63
C TRP A 346 12.12 3.29 -8.45
N VAL A 347 11.21 2.81 -9.32
CA VAL A 347 10.78 1.40 -9.33
C VAL A 347 11.99 0.48 -9.52
N TRP A 348 12.83 0.73 -10.53
CA TRP A 348 14.00 -0.10 -10.81
C TRP A 348 15.10 0.02 -9.75
N LYS A 349 15.32 1.22 -9.20
CA LYS A 349 16.22 1.39 -8.05
C LYS A 349 15.74 0.56 -6.87
N SER A 350 14.45 0.63 -6.55
CA SER A 350 13.85 -0.12 -5.43
C SER A 350 13.95 -1.63 -5.63
N PHE A 351 13.56 -2.13 -6.81
CA PHE A 351 13.61 -3.55 -7.15
C PHE A 351 15.04 -4.12 -7.03
N THR A 352 16.02 -3.44 -7.65
CA THR A 352 17.43 -3.88 -7.61
C THR A 352 18.11 -3.66 -6.25
N ARG A 353 17.44 -2.99 -5.32
CA ARG A 353 17.86 -2.81 -3.92
C ARG A 353 17.13 -3.74 -2.95
N GLY A 354 16.30 -4.68 -3.44
CA GLY A 354 15.63 -5.67 -2.61
C GLY A 354 14.38 -5.17 -1.88
N TYR A 355 13.69 -4.19 -2.45
CA TYR A 355 12.43 -3.65 -1.93
C TYR A 355 11.23 -4.10 -2.76
N ASN A 356 10.04 -4.00 -2.17
CA ASN A 356 8.73 -4.23 -2.80
C ASN A 356 8.02 -2.87 -2.99
N PRO A 357 8.27 -2.13 -4.09
CA PRO A 357 7.71 -0.80 -4.30
C PRO A 357 6.21 -0.85 -4.60
N ILE A 358 5.45 0.08 -4.02
CA ILE A 358 4.01 0.30 -4.26
C ILE A 358 3.74 1.78 -4.50
N PHE A 359 2.66 2.08 -5.23
CA PHE A 359 2.37 3.42 -5.72
C PHE A 359 1.04 3.94 -5.17
N MET A 360 1.08 5.04 -4.44
CA MET A 360 -0.09 5.86 -4.14
C MET A 360 -0.53 6.54 -5.44
N ASP A 361 -1.55 5.98 -6.05
CA ASP A 361 -2.02 6.30 -7.38
C ASP A 361 -3.21 7.27 -7.28
N PRO A 362 -3.15 8.43 -7.96
CA PRO A 362 -4.24 9.39 -7.97
C PRO A 362 -5.45 8.93 -8.82
N TRP A 363 -5.50 7.65 -9.22
CA TRP A 363 -6.49 6.98 -10.07
C TRP A 363 -7.89 7.60 -10.09
N GLN A 364 -8.43 7.93 -8.92
CA GLN A 364 -9.56 8.83 -8.78
C GLN A 364 -9.18 9.98 -7.84
N PRO A 365 -9.03 11.22 -8.36
CA PRO A 365 -8.77 12.37 -7.49
C PRO A 365 -9.95 12.58 -6.55
N ILE A 366 -9.68 12.97 -5.30
CA ILE A 366 -10.73 13.34 -4.36
C ILE A 366 -11.43 14.58 -4.91
N GLU A 367 -12.75 14.53 -5.04
CA GLU A 367 -13.53 15.69 -5.43
C GLU A 367 -13.71 16.61 -4.24
N TYR A 368 -13.06 17.78 -4.30
CA TYR A 368 -13.23 18.91 -3.41
C TYR A 368 -12.90 20.19 -4.18
N HIS A 369 -13.30 21.34 -3.66
CA HIS A 369 -12.91 22.64 -4.18
C HIS A 369 -11.41 22.83 -3.94
N SER A 370 -10.61 22.39 -4.90
CA SER A 370 -9.15 22.51 -4.86
C SER A 370 -8.74 23.98 -4.84
N ASP A 371 -7.81 24.31 -3.96
CA ASP A 371 -7.04 25.55 -4.04
C ASP A 371 -5.82 25.30 -4.93
N GLU A 372 -5.68 26.10 -5.99
CA GLU A 372 -4.59 26.00 -6.99
C GLU A 372 -3.20 26.04 -6.36
N ARG A 373 -3.08 26.52 -5.11
CA ARG A 373 -1.84 26.59 -4.33
C ARG A 373 -1.40 25.26 -3.70
N VAL A 374 -2.25 24.22 -3.72
CA VAL A 374 -2.00 22.95 -3.00
C VAL A 374 -1.41 21.86 -3.90
N SER A 375 -1.30 22.10 -5.21
CA SER A 375 -0.68 21.16 -6.15
C SER A 375 0.78 21.56 -6.42
N TRP A 376 1.70 20.65 -6.13
CA TRP A 376 3.13 20.96 -6.02
C TRP A 376 3.94 20.74 -7.31
N VAL A 377 3.37 20.10 -8.34
CA VAL A 377 4.03 19.88 -9.65
C VAL A 377 3.01 19.84 -10.78
N PHE A 378 3.28 20.62 -11.83
CA PHE A 378 2.45 20.69 -13.04
C PHE A 378 3.30 20.39 -14.28
N THR A 379 2.76 19.62 -15.21
CA THR A 379 3.40 19.36 -16.51
C THR A 379 2.34 19.37 -17.59
N GLY A 380 2.50 20.25 -18.59
CA GLY A 380 1.51 20.39 -19.66
C GLY A 380 0.09 20.78 -19.19
N GLY A 381 -0.02 21.46 -18.04
CA GLY A 381 -1.32 21.84 -17.45
C GLY A 381 -1.98 20.76 -16.58
N VAL A 382 -1.32 19.62 -16.36
CA VAL A 382 -1.83 18.51 -15.53
C VAL A 382 -1.01 18.42 -14.24
N SER A 383 -1.70 18.34 -13.10
CA SER A 383 -1.10 18.14 -11.78
C SER A 383 -0.73 16.66 -11.56
N LYS A 384 0.26 16.41 -10.69
CA LYS A 384 0.56 15.07 -10.18
C LYS A 384 -0.61 14.39 -9.46
N ASP A 385 -1.58 15.15 -8.95
CA ASP A 385 -2.79 14.61 -8.33
C ASP A 385 -3.82 14.11 -9.36
N ASN A 386 -3.48 14.14 -10.65
CA ASN A 386 -4.31 13.60 -11.72
C ASN A 386 -3.82 12.22 -12.15
N ARG A 387 -4.74 11.25 -12.28
CA ARG A 387 -4.46 9.88 -12.74
C ARG A 387 -3.73 9.79 -14.09
N ASP A 388 -3.93 10.79 -14.96
CA ASP A 388 -3.43 10.86 -16.33
C ASP A 388 -2.16 11.71 -16.43
N TYR A 389 -1.53 12.06 -15.30
CA TYR A 389 -0.21 12.70 -15.30
C TYR A 389 0.79 11.83 -16.11
N PRO A 390 1.63 12.44 -16.99
CA PRO A 390 2.40 11.70 -17.99
C PRO A 390 3.31 10.58 -17.45
N ASP A 391 3.80 10.69 -16.21
CA ASP A 391 4.71 9.71 -15.62
C ASP A 391 4.00 8.46 -15.08
N TRP A 392 2.70 8.55 -14.73
CA TRP A 392 2.00 7.49 -14.00
C TRP A 392 1.84 6.21 -14.82
N HIS A 393 1.67 6.32 -16.14
CA HIS A 393 1.66 5.14 -17.01
C HIS A 393 2.99 4.36 -16.91
N PHE A 394 4.12 5.06 -16.90
CA PHE A 394 5.44 4.43 -16.82
C PHE A 394 5.72 3.84 -15.44
N VAL A 395 5.26 4.48 -14.36
CA VAL A 395 5.34 3.92 -13.00
C VAL A 395 4.57 2.60 -12.94
N ARG A 396 3.28 2.62 -13.29
CA ARG A 396 2.39 1.45 -13.25
C ARG A 396 2.94 0.29 -14.07
N THR A 397 3.36 0.55 -15.31
CA THR A 397 3.86 -0.51 -16.21
C THR A 397 5.20 -1.06 -15.72
N ASN A 398 6.17 -0.22 -15.35
CA ASN A 398 7.49 -0.71 -14.92
C ASN A 398 7.45 -1.54 -13.63
N MET A 399 6.50 -1.27 -12.72
CA MET A 399 6.24 -2.13 -11.56
C MET A 399 5.86 -3.55 -11.99
N GLY A 400 4.94 -3.67 -12.96
CA GLY A 400 4.57 -4.95 -13.56
C GLY A 400 5.72 -5.68 -14.24
N TYR A 401 6.63 -4.97 -14.91
CA TYR A 401 7.80 -5.58 -15.53
C TYR A 401 8.84 -6.03 -14.52
N ALA A 402 9.08 -5.26 -13.45
CA ALA A 402 9.91 -5.70 -12.35
C ALA A 402 9.40 -7.01 -11.76
N ARG A 403 8.08 -7.13 -11.57
CA ARG A 403 7.45 -8.40 -11.14
C ARG A 403 7.63 -9.53 -12.15
N LYS A 404 7.44 -9.29 -13.45
CA LYS A 404 7.69 -10.33 -14.48
C LYS A 404 9.13 -10.86 -14.45
N ILE A 405 10.10 -9.99 -14.21
CA ILE A 405 11.49 -10.41 -14.04
C ILE A 405 11.63 -11.24 -12.77
N ALA A 406 11.09 -10.75 -11.64
CA ALA A 406 11.09 -11.46 -10.37
C ALA A 406 10.50 -12.88 -10.46
N ASP A 407 9.39 -13.04 -11.20
CA ASP A 407 8.71 -14.32 -11.42
C ASP A 407 9.48 -15.27 -12.37
N SER A 408 10.40 -14.75 -13.16
CA SER A 408 11.17 -15.54 -14.15
C SER A 408 12.51 -16.07 -13.62
N VAL A 409 12.87 -15.74 -12.39
CA VAL A 409 14.14 -16.15 -11.75
C VAL A 409 13.89 -16.76 -10.37
N ASN A 410 14.87 -17.45 -9.79
CA ASN A 410 14.79 -17.88 -8.40
C ASN A 410 15.07 -16.71 -7.44
N LEU A 411 14.12 -15.77 -7.34
CA LEU A 411 14.28 -14.51 -6.61
C LEU A 411 14.72 -14.71 -5.16
N ILE A 412 14.34 -15.82 -4.53
CA ILE A 412 14.69 -16.09 -3.13
C ILE A 412 16.20 -16.19 -2.89
N ASP A 413 17.00 -16.50 -3.91
CA ASP A 413 18.45 -16.56 -3.78
C ASP A 413 19.14 -15.22 -4.10
N LEU A 414 18.38 -14.21 -4.53
CA LEU A 414 18.97 -12.94 -4.97
C LEU A 414 18.95 -11.90 -3.85
N PHE A 415 20.10 -11.27 -3.65
CA PHE A 415 20.30 -10.21 -2.66
C PHE A 415 20.80 -8.93 -3.32
N PRO A 416 20.53 -7.75 -2.72
CA PRO A 416 21.06 -6.50 -3.22
C PRO A 416 22.56 -6.39 -2.94
N GLU A 417 23.37 -6.34 -4.00
CA GLU A 417 24.83 -6.40 -3.96
C GLU A 417 25.45 -5.21 -4.69
N PRO A 418 25.48 -4.01 -4.06
CA PRO A 418 25.94 -2.78 -4.71
C PRO A 418 27.36 -2.85 -5.27
N ASP A 419 28.24 -3.61 -4.63
CA ASP A 419 29.65 -3.68 -5.00
C ASP A 419 29.91 -4.59 -6.22
N ILE A 420 28.89 -5.31 -6.70
CA ILE A 420 29.01 -6.20 -7.87
C ILE A 420 28.91 -5.44 -9.19
N ALA A 421 28.16 -4.34 -9.25
CA ALA A 421 27.99 -3.55 -10.46
C ALA A 421 28.43 -2.11 -10.24
N SER A 422 29.12 -1.51 -11.21
CA SER A 422 29.62 -0.12 -11.11
C SER A 422 28.51 0.93 -10.95
N THR A 423 27.24 0.59 -11.21
CA THR A 423 26.09 1.47 -10.98
C THR A 423 25.62 1.48 -9.52
N GLY A 424 26.03 0.50 -8.70
CA GLY A 424 25.53 0.31 -7.34
C GLY A 424 24.15 -0.36 -7.24
N TYR A 425 23.48 -0.62 -8.37
CA TYR A 425 22.14 -1.21 -8.42
C TYR A 425 22.19 -2.62 -9.02
N CYS A 426 22.27 -3.64 -8.17
CA CYS A 426 22.41 -5.02 -8.58
C CYS A 426 21.70 -5.96 -7.61
N LEU A 427 20.84 -6.83 -8.15
CA LEU A 427 20.22 -7.94 -7.45
C LEU A 427 20.78 -9.26 -8.01
N THR A 428 21.42 -10.08 -7.18
CA THR A 428 22.17 -11.25 -7.66
C THR A 428 22.42 -12.28 -6.56
N ASP A 429 22.64 -13.53 -6.95
CA ASP A 429 23.22 -14.60 -6.13
C ASP A 429 24.76 -14.71 -6.32
N LYS A 430 25.36 -13.75 -7.04
CA LYS A 430 26.77 -13.64 -7.46
C LYS A 430 27.25 -14.75 -8.41
N LYS A 431 26.35 -15.62 -8.87
CA LYS A 431 26.71 -16.85 -9.58
C LYS A 431 25.86 -17.12 -10.80
N ASN A 432 24.54 -17.20 -10.66
CA ASN A 432 23.66 -17.67 -11.71
C ASN A 432 22.85 -16.54 -12.33
N VAL A 433 22.46 -15.52 -11.56
CA VAL A 433 21.61 -14.44 -12.04
C VAL A 433 22.16 -13.08 -11.63
N PHE A 434 22.20 -12.12 -12.56
CA PHE A 434 22.50 -10.73 -12.29
C PHE A 434 21.42 -9.85 -12.90
N ILE A 435 20.75 -9.03 -12.09
CA ILE A 435 19.80 -8.02 -12.55
C ILE A 435 20.36 -6.66 -12.14
N VAL A 436 20.81 -5.88 -13.12
CA VAL A 436 21.58 -4.65 -12.92
C VAL A 436 20.86 -3.47 -13.55
N TYR A 437 20.62 -2.42 -12.78
CA TYR A 437 19.97 -1.21 -13.29
C TYR A 437 20.99 -0.10 -13.58
N LEU A 438 20.84 0.54 -14.75
CA LEU A 438 21.66 1.64 -15.23
C LEU A 438 20.79 2.92 -15.29
N PRO A 439 20.61 3.65 -14.18
CA PRO A 439 19.70 4.82 -14.12
C PRO A 439 20.10 5.98 -15.04
N ASN A 440 21.40 6.05 -15.37
CA ASN A 440 22.00 7.08 -16.22
C ASN A 440 22.37 6.56 -17.61
N GLY A 441 22.09 5.29 -17.91
CA GLY A 441 22.50 4.63 -19.14
C GLY A 441 24.01 4.40 -19.26
N GLY A 442 24.48 4.23 -20.49
CA GLY A 442 25.90 4.08 -20.80
C GLY A 442 26.46 2.69 -20.47
N ASP A 443 27.66 2.67 -19.91
CA ASP A 443 28.42 1.45 -19.63
C ASP A 443 28.24 0.98 -18.18
N VAL A 444 28.28 -0.33 -17.98
CA VAL A 444 28.35 -0.96 -16.66
C VAL A 444 29.42 -2.03 -16.62
N THR A 445 30.23 -1.99 -15.56
CA THR A 445 31.17 -3.07 -15.25
C THR A 445 30.58 -3.97 -14.17
N ILE A 446 30.58 -5.27 -14.41
CA ILE A 446 30.11 -6.30 -13.47
C ILE A 446 31.30 -7.16 -13.01
N ASN A 447 31.41 -7.33 -11.69
CA ASN A 447 32.33 -8.27 -11.06
C ASN A 447 31.76 -9.70 -11.13
N MET A 448 32.30 -10.51 -12.04
CA MET A 448 31.95 -11.92 -12.21
C MET A 448 33.06 -12.86 -11.73
N LEU A 449 33.94 -12.42 -10.81
CA LEU A 449 35.05 -13.24 -10.31
C LEU A 449 34.60 -14.54 -9.63
N SER A 450 33.40 -14.55 -9.04
CA SER A 450 32.82 -15.74 -8.38
C SER A 450 32.11 -16.69 -9.34
N CYS A 451 31.99 -16.33 -10.62
CA CYS A 451 31.35 -17.15 -11.64
C CYS A 451 32.33 -18.19 -12.21
N ASP A 452 31.80 -19.35 -12.62
CA ASP A 452 32.57 -20.35 -13.35
C ASP A 452 33.01 -19.78 -14.72
N ILE A 453 34.31 -19.78 -14.98
CA ILE A 453 34.90 -19.26 -16.22
C ILE A 453 34.44 -20.01 -17.48
N ASN A 454 33.99 -21.26 -17.31
CA ASN A 454 33.46 -22.06 -18.41
C ASN A 454 31.96 -21.83 -18.66
N ALA A 455 31.25 -21.26 -17.68
CA ALA A 455 29.82 -20.98 -17.80
C ALA A 455 29.53 -19.87 -18.82
N ASN A 456 28.39 -20.01 -19.49
CA ASN A 456 27.84 -19.02 -20.42
C ASN A 456 26.66 -18.31 -19.75
N TYR A 457 26.57 -17.00 -19.93
CA TYR A 457 25.47 -16.18 -19.46
C TYR A 457 24.76 -15.58 -20.66
N TYR A 458 23.45 -15.81 -20.75
CA TYR A 458 22.58 -15.13 -21.70
C TYR A 458 22.35 -13.70 -21.26
N ILE A 459 22.28 -12.79 -22.23
CA ILE A 459 22.14 -11.36 -21.98
C ILE A 459 20.78 -10.91 -22.49
N GLU A 460 20.03 -10.23 -21.62
CA GLU A 460 18.82 -9.50 -21.98
C GLU A 460 18.92 -8.06 -21.47
N TRP A 461 18.53 -7.11 -22.31
CA TRP A 461 18.35 -5.71 -21.98
C TRP A 461 16.86 -5.39 -21.95
N PHE A 462 16.36 -4.87 -20.83
CA PHE A 462 15.05 -4.23 -20.78
C PHE A 462 15.21 -2.71 -20.80
N PHE A 463 14.37 -2.02 -21.59
CA PHE A 463 14.37 -0.56 -21.74
C PHE A 463 13.12 0.02 -21.06
N PRO A 464 13.21 0.56 -19.83
CA PRO A 464 12.08 1.00 -19.03
C PRO A 464 11.11 1.95 -19.72
N ILE A 465 11.65 2.98 -20.40
CA ILE A 465 10.81 3.98 -21.08
C ILE A 465 10.12 3.44 -22.34
N LEU A 466 10.70 2.44 -23.00
CA LEU A 466 10.13 1.82 -24.21
C LEU A 466 9.28 0.59 -23.89
N ASN A 467 9.31 0.15 -22.64
CA ASN A 467 8.58 -1.01 -22.16
C ASN A 467 8.85 -2.30 -22.96
N ARG A 468 10.11 -2.52 -23.35
CA ARG A 468 10.50 -3.61 -24.27
C ARG A 468 11.85 -4.23 -23.90
N SER A 469 12.04 -5.49 -24.27
CA SER A 469 13.30 -6.21 -24.09
C SER A 469 14.05 -6.44 -25.41
N MET A 470 15.36 -6.66 -25.33
CA MET A 470 16.23 -7.12 -26.40
C MET A 470 17.20 -8.17 -25.88
N LYS A 471 17.16 -9.36 -26.48
CA LYS A 471 18.07 -10.46 -26.17
C LYS A 471 19.29 -10.43 -27.09
N ILE A 472 20.47 -10.70 -26.54
CA ILE A 472 21.71 -10.82 -27.31
C ILE A 472 22.02 -12.31 -27.51
N ASN A 473 22.20 -12.71 -28.77
CA ASN A 473 22.38 -14.12 -29.14
C ASN A 473 23.77 -14.67 -28.75
N THR A 474 24.75 -13.79 -28.55
CA THR A 474 26.10 -14.19 -28.14
C THR A 474 26.19 -14.14 -26.61
N PRO A 475 26.35 -15.28 -25.93
CA PRO A 475 26.52 -15.29 -24.48
C PRO A 475 27.88 -14.72 -24.07
N VAL A 476 27.97 -14.27 -22.83
CA VAL A 476 29.23 -13.85 -22.20
C VAL A 476 29.76 -14.96 -21.30
N LYS A 477 31.08 -15.18 -21.29
CA LYS A 477 31.72 -16.11 -20.36
C LYS A 477 31.72 -15.56 -18.94
N GLY A 478 31.59 -16.45 -17.95
CA GLY A 478 31.86 -16.10 -16.56
C GLY A 478 33.31 -15.70 -16.30
N GLY A 479 33.59 -15.27 -15.07
CA GLY A 479 34.94 -14.92 -14.62
C GLY A 479 35.38 -13.50 -14.98
N GLY A 480 36.14 -12.88 -14.07
CA GLY A 480 36.73 -11.56 -14.25
C GLY A 480 35.72 -10.41 -14.17
N TYR A 481 36.17 -9.22 -14.60
CA TYR A 481 35.31 -8.06 -14.77
C TYR A 481 34.81 -8.00 -16.21
N LYS A 482 33.51 -7.80 -16.41
CA LYS A 482 32.88 -7.68 -17.73
C LYS A 482 32.27 -6.30 -17.89
N ASN A 483 32.56 -5.64 -19.02
CA ASN A 483 31.92 -4.38 -19.37
C ASN A 483 30.76 -4.64 -20.35
N PHE A 484 29.64 -3.98 -20.15
CA PHE A 484 28.47 -4.01 -21.01
C PHE A 484 28.02 -2.59 -21.32
N THR A 485 27.75 -2.30 -22.59
CA THR A 485 27.24 -1.00 -23.03
C THR A 485 25.74 -1.13 -23.30
N LEU A 486 24.94 -0.28 -22.68
CA LEU A 486 23.51 -0.17 -22.96
C LEU A 486 23.28 0.25 -24.42
N PRO A 487 22.60 -0.55 -25.24
CA PRO A 487 22.36 -0.25 -26.66
C PRO A 487 21.17 0.71 -26.86
N PHE A 488 21.01 1.68 -25.95
CA PHE A 488 19.92 2.65 -25.93
C PHE A 488 20.33 3.92 -25.19
N THR A 489 19.87 5.08 -25.65
CA THR A 489 20.03 6.36 -24.95
C THR A 489 18.91 6.53 -23.93
N GLY A 490 19.22 6.35 -22.65
CA GLY A 490 18.27 6.42 -21.54
C GLY A 490 18.68 5.47 -20.44
N ASP A 491 17.75 5.12 -19.55
CA ASP A 491 17.97 4.07 -18.55
C ASP A 491 17.74 2.66 -19.14
N GLY A 492 18.29 1.65 -18.46
CA GLY A 492 18.16 0.26 -18.88
C GLY A 492 18.42 -0.72 -17.76
N VAL A 493 17.88 -1.94 -17.91
CA VAL A 493 18.08 -3.05 -16.99
C VAL A 493 18.78 -4.17 -17.74
N LEU A 494 19.97 -4.54 -17.28
CA LEU A 494 20.72 -5.69 -17.76
C LEU A 494 20.36 -6.92 -16.95
N ILE A 495 20.00 -8.00 -17.63
CA ILE A 495 19.69 -9.30 -17.03
C ILE A 495 20.69 -10.31 -17.61
N LEU A 496 21.46 -10.94 -16.72
CA LEU A 496 22.35 -12.05 -17.05
C LEU A 496 21.84 -13.31 -16.37
N ILE A 497 21.64 -14.38 -17.15
CA ILE A 497 21.22 -15.69 -16.62
C ILE A 497 22.19 -16.76 -17.11
N LYS A 498 22.77 -17.51 -16.18
CA LYS A 498 23.63 -18.65 -16.46
C LYS A 498 22.83 -19.77 -17.13
N ASN A 499 23.40 -20.36 -18.19
CA ASN A 499 22.87 -21.57 -18.82
C ASN A 499 23.02 -22.83 -17.98
#